data_AF-A0AAD1UEV4-F1
#
_entry.id   AF-A0AAD1UEV4-F1
#
_cell.length_a   1.000
_cell.length_b   1.000
_cell.length_c   1.000
_cell.angle_alpha   90.00
_cell.angle_beta   90.00
_cell.angle_gamma   90.00
#
_symmetry.space_group_name_H-M   'P 1'
#
loop_
_entity.id
_entity.type
_entity.pdbx_description
1 polymer ?
#
loop_
_entity_poly.entity_id
_entity_poly.type
_entity_poly.pdbx_seq_one_letter_code
_entity_poly.pdbx_strand_id
1 'polypeptide(L)'
;MNSKFTGDHGSSSPTHSGNHLGESSHKKKGRSNYEPSYKGEQDWRPADYKLLADDEEEKLRKQKEINSKLNDDFKRRQARYLKREQEYRRHIEDLQRELRIRLGYEVDATDKNFKVIQALRDELHSNIDGIQDKIQNLKEEQENDIVRKFTVNKLKVEIENSKNTKGMSKEELKDRENQLNQHLEVITNIAQRIENENRTLMKKNSELRKEYQNQENDRELLLKQLVMLKKENGKIKEEIDYYDKIIEEKKEDDGEQIDLDRSPSKSSMSKKKGKNLMNSRKKNSKRNITNAESLRQSSGMGHIGQKTIGENFAASFGPGPQESEEDKIHRYERIIEKLKKNLEFERKNLKGARNQYQSEMNMKTELEEMLKECVQQVQKEIKKRNRDPKTAAINKIQKKGKKLNAIDNIEFTDHDRDRVIELLLSQERVLHLLYEKTFPSDEKQEVQEEEPVIRDEDPEGGFEEEDQEENEEENIEEISKKQEL
;
A
#
# COMPACT_ATOMS: atom_id res chain seq x y z
N MET A 1 47.96 0.59 -30.84
CA MET A 1 47.52 -0.38 -31.86
C MET A 1 46.02 -0.21 -32.02
N ASN A 2 45.62 0.51 -33.08
CA ASN A 2 44.24 0.90 -33.34
C ASN A 2 43.52 -0.23 -34.10
N SER A 3 42.51 -0.82 -33.48
CA SER A 3 41.61 -1.77 -34.13
C SER A 3 40.30 -1.06 -34.45
N LYS A 4 40.17 -0.68 -35.73
CA LYS A 4 38.93 -0.21 -36.36
C LYS A 4 37.93 -1.37 -36.39
N PHE A 5 36.75 -1.19 -35.80
CA PHE A 5 35.60 -2.05 -36.04
C PHE A 5 34.55 -1.23 -36.79
N THR A 6 34.41 -1.53 -38.07
CA THR A 6 33.40 -0.99 -38.99
C THR A 6 32.39 -2.09 -39.29
N GLY A 7 31.12 -1.78 -39.20
CA GLY A 7 30.01 -2.62 -39.64
C GLY A 7 28.82 -2.46 -38.69
N ASP A 8 27.58 -2.33 -39.12
CA ASP A 8 27.00 -2.30 -40.45
C ASP A 8 25.57 -1.75 -40.23
N HIS A 9 25.13 -0.78 -41.04
CA HIS A 9 23.83 -0.14 -40.88
C HIS A 9 22.77 -0.97 -41.61
N GLY A 10 22.20 -1.94 -40.91
CA GLY A 10 21.02 -2.70 -41.36
C GLY A 10 19.74 -1.86 -41.28
N SER A 11 19.47 -1.08 -42.33
CA SER A 11 18.20 -0.40 -42.56
C SER A 11 17.09 -1.42 -42.81
N SER A 12 16.32 -1.77 -41.78
CA SER A 12 15.13 -2.60 -41.89
C SER A 12 13.93 -1.72 -42.22
N SER A 13 13.39 -1.91 -43.43
CA SER A 13 12.20 -1.24 -43.95
C SER A 13 10.94 -1.58 -43.14
N PRO A 14 10.04 -0.62 -42.85
CA PRO A 14 8.72 -0.94 -42.31
C PRO A 14 7.81 -1.40 -43.45
N THR A 15 7.41 -2.67 -43.43
CA THR A 15 6.40 -3.25 -44.30
C THR A 15 5.04 -2.59 -44.05
N HIS A 16 4.42 -2.15 -45.16
CA HIS A 16 3.02 -1.78 -45.29
C HIS A 16 2.07 -2.72 -44.53
N SER A 17 1.33 -2.20 -43.56
CA SER A 17 0.08 -2.80 -43.10
C SER A 17 -1.09 -1.91 -43.55
N GLY A 18 -1.88 -2.43 -44.48
CA GLY A 18 -2.98 -1.72 -45.12
C GLY A 18 -4.09 -1.34 -44.14
N ASN A 19 -4.47 -0.06 -44.19
CA ASN A 19 -5.72 0.42 -43.62
C ASN A 19 -6.89 -0.12 -44.45
N HIS A 20 -7.50 -1.21 -43.96
CA HIS A 20 -8.79 -1.67 -44.46
C HIS A 20 -9.88 -0.79 -43.83
N LEU A 21 -10.23 0.30 -44.51
CA LEU A 21 -11.40 1.11 -44.19
C LEU A 21 -12.66 0.28 -44.47
N GLY A 22 -13.27 -0.24 -43.40
CA GLY A 22 -14.59 -0.85 -43.46
C GLY A 22 -15.64 0.20 -43.83
N GLU A 23 -16.22 0.04 -45.00
CA GLU A 23 -17.38 0.78 -45.46
C GLU A 23 -18.58 0.51 -44.53
N SER A 24 -18.87 1.46 -43.64
CA SER A 24 -20.13 1.47 -42.88
C SER A 24 -21.25 1.95 -43.81
N SER A 25 -22.05 0.99 -44.27
CA SER A 25 -23.29 1.20 -45.01
C SER A 25 -24.34 1.91 -44.14
N HIS A 26 -24.28 3.24 -44.06
CA HIS A 26 -25.34 4.04 -43.48
C HIS A 26 -26.55 4.10 -44.42
N LYS A 27 -27.66 3.52 -43.95
CA LYS A 27 -29.01 3.67 -44.52
C LYS A 27 -29.30 5.14 -44.80
N LYS A 28 -29.49 5.48 -46.08
CA LYS A 28 -30.03 6.74 -46.58
C LYS A 28 -31.39 7.03 -45.94
N LYS A 29 -31.42 7.82 -44.86
CA LYS A 29 -32.63 8.57 -44.47
C LYS A 29 -32.63 9.87 -45.27
N GLY A 30 -33.79 10.19 -45.86
CA GLY A 30 -33.96 11.23 -46.87
C GLY A 30 -33.35 12.56 -46.48
N ARG A 31 -32.49 13.08 -47.39
CA ARG A 31 -32.07 14.48 -47.38
C ARG A 31 -33.29 15.33 -47.68
N SER A 32 -33.82 15.98 -46.64
CA SER A 32 -34.58 17.21 -46.79
C SER A 32 -33.65 18.25 -47.43
N ASN A 33 -33.98 18.68 -48.65
CA ASN A 33 -33.34 19.82 -49.32
C ASN A 33 -33.70 21.09 -48.52
N TYR A 34 -32.92 21.38 -47.50
CA TYR A 34 -32.87 22.70 -46.89
C TYR A 34 -31.76 23.46 -47.61
N GLU A 35 -32.10 24.17 -48.68
CA GLU A 35 -31.22 25.20 -49.24
C GLU A 35 -31.05 26.29 -48.18
N PRO A 36 -29.84 26.54 -47.66
CA PRO A 36 -29.61 27.68 -46.80
C PRO A 36 -29.82 28.93 -47.66
N SER A 37 -30.89 29.67 -47.37
CA SER A 37 -31.10 30.99 -47.94
C SER A 37 -29.96 31.89 -47.46
N TYR A 38 -28.95 32.08 -48.32
CA TYR A 38 -27.87 33.04 -48.14
C TYR A 38 -28.44 34.45 -48.24
N LYS A 39 -29.05 34.92 -47.14
CA LYS A 39 -29.43 36.33 -46.98
C LYS A 39 -28.23 37.10 -46.45
N GLY A 40 -27.64 37.90 -47.32
CA GLY A 40 -26.73 38.99 -46.98
C GLY A 40 -25.26 38.60 -47.01
N GLU A 41 -24.54 39.09 -48.03
CA GLU A 41 -23.11 39.37 -47.92
C GLU A 41 -22.91 40.33 -46.75
N GLN A 42 -22.62 39.78 -45.57
CA GLN A 42 -22.02 40.55 -44.51
C GLN A 42 -20.59 40.84 -44.93
N ASP A 43 -20.30 42.10 -45.27
CA ASP A 43 -18.94 42.62 -45.45
C ASP A 43 -18.19 42.50 -44.12
N TRP A 44 -17.58 41.33 -43.91
CA TRP A 44 -16.69 41.08 -42.80
C TRP A 44 -15.51 42.05 -42.89
N ARG A 45 -15.28 42.82 -41.83
CA ARG A 45 -14.17 43.76 -41.82
C ARG A 45 -12.87 42.96 -41.73
N PRO A 46 -11.76 43.40 -42.35
CA PRO A 46 -10.45 42.75 -42.23
C PRO A 46 -10.00 42.46 -40.78
N ALA A 47 -10.48 43.27 -39.81
CA ALA A 47 -10.23 43.06 -38.39
C ALA A 47 -10.90 41.77 -37.83
N ASP A 48 -12.08 41.41 -38.34
CA ASP A 48 -12.84 40.25 -37.89
C ASP A 48 -12.17 38.94 -38.34
N TYR A 49 -11.56 38.94 -39.54
CA TYR A 49 -10.77 37.82 -40.03
C TYR A 49 -9.51 37.57 -39.19
N LYS A 50 -8.89 38.65 -38.68
CA LYS A 50 -7.71 38.51 -37.81
C LYS A 50 -8.08 37.89 -36.47
N LEU A 51 -9.17 38.37 -35.83
CA LEU A 51 -9.68 37.78 -34.59
C LEU A 51 -10.06 36.31 -34.77
N LEU A 52 -10.72 35.95 -35.88
CA LEU A 52 -11.06 34.56 -36.17
C LEU A 52 -9.81 33.69 -36.37
N ALA A 53 -8.78 34.20 -37.05
CA ALA A 53 -7.52 33.50 -37.24
C ALA A 53 -6.78 33.29 -35.91
N ASP A 54 -6.73 34.31 -35.05
CA ASP A 54 -6.12 34.22 -33.72
C ASP A 54 -6.86 33.20 -32.82
N ASP A 55 -8.20 33.19 -32.88
CA ASP A 55 -9.05 32.22 -32.17
C ASP A 55 -8.85 30.78 -32.68
N GLU A 56 -8.74 30.60 -34.00
CA GLU A 56 -8.45 29.30 -34.62
C GLU A 56 -7.04 28.81 -34.27
N GLU A 57 -6.05 29.70 -34.25
CA GLU A 57 -4.68 29.38 -33.84
C GLU A 57 -4.64 28.97 -32.35
N GLU A 58 -5.37 29.66 -31.48
CA GLU A 58 -5.44 29.30 -30.07
C GLU A 58 -6.12 27.94 -29.87
N LYS A 59 -7.21 27.65 -30.61
CA LYS A 59 -7.86 26.33 -30.60
C LYS A 59 -6.91 25.24 -31.09
N LEU A 60 -6.17 25.49 -32.16
CA LEU A 60 -5.17 24.55 -32.68
C LEU A 60 -4.05 24.29 -31.65
N ARG A 61 -3.59 25.33 -30.95
CA ARG A 61 -2.59 25.22 -29.87
C ARG A 61 -3.12 24.37 -28.71
N LYS A 62 -4.35 24.64 -28.23
CA LYS A 62 -5.01 23.85 -27.18
C LYS A 62 -5.16 22.39 -27.60
N GLN A 63 -5.58 22.12 -28.84
CA GLN A 63 -5.71 20.76 -29.37
C GLN A 63 -4.37 20.02 -29.43
N LYS A 64 -3.28 20.70 -29.86
CA LYS A 64 -1.93 20.14 -29.86
C LYS A 64 -1.44 19.80 -28.44
N GLU A 65 -1.72 20.67 -27.47
CA GLU A 65 -1.37 20.42 -26.06
C GLU A 65 -2.13 19.21 -25.49
N ILE A 66 -3.43 19.09 -25.78
CA ILE A 66 -4.24 17.93 -25.38
C ILE A 66 -3.70 16.64 -26.01
N ASN A 67 -3.40 16.66 -27.31
CA ASN A 67 -2.82 15.50 -28.01
C ASN A 67 -1.45 15.11 -27.43
N SER A 68 -0.63 16.10 -27.03
CA SER A 68 0.64 15.84 -26.35
C SER A 68 0.43 15.15 -25.00
N LYS A 69 -0.49 15.65 -24.18
CA LYS A 69 -0.83 15.04 -22.88
C LYS A 69 -1.36 13.62 -23.02
N LEU A 70 -2.23 13.38 -24.01
CA LEU A 70 -2.75 12.04 -24.31
C LEU A 70 -1.64 11.08 -24.76
N ASN A 71 -0.70 11.54 -25.59
CA ASN A 71 0.43 10.73 -26.02
C ASN A 71 1.37 10.35 -24.85
N ASP A 72 1.62 11.30 -23.94
CA ASP A 72 2.43 11.03 -22.74
C ASP A 72 1.74 10.08 -21.77
N ASP A 73 0.41 10.21 -21.61
CA ASP A 73 -0.36 9.25 -20.81
C ASP A 73 -0.37 7.86 -21.44
N PHE A 74 -0.55 7.77 -22.76
CA PHE A 74 -0.47 6.51 -23.50
C PHE A 74 0.89 5.82 -23.31
N LYS A 75 2.00 6.56 -23.45
CA LYS A 75 3.36 6.04 -23.19
C LYS A 75 3.52 5.55 -21.75
N ARG A 76 3.01 6.31 -20.77
CA ARG A 76 3.04 5.90 -19.35
C ARG A 76 2.22 4.64 -19.09
N ARG A 77 1.04 4.50 -19.69
CA ARG A 77 0.22 3.27 -19.60
C ARG A 77 0.96 2.09 -20.24
N GLN A 78 1.47 2.27 -21.45
CA GLN A 78 2.24 1.24 -22.16
C GLN A 78 3.44 0.75 -21.34
N ALA A 79 4.22 1.67 -20.75
CA ALA A 79 5.34 1.32 -19.89
C ALA A 79 4.91 0.52 -18.64
N ARG A 80 3.79 0.87 -18.01
CA ARG A 80 3.24 0.11 -16.87
C ARG A 80 2.75 -1.27 -17.27
N TYR A 81 2.15 -1.42 -18.45
CA TYR A 81 1.74 -2.71 -18.99
C TYR A 81 2.95 -3.60 -19.26
N LEU A 82 3.95 -3.08 -19.96
CA LEU A 82 5.19 -3.78 -20.26
C LEU A 82 5.90 -4.23 -18.97
N LYS A 83 5.97 -3.37 -17.96
CA LYS A 83 6.57 -3.71 -16.66
C LYS A 83 5.83 -4.86 -15.96
N ARG A 84 4.50 -4.79 -15.90
CA ARG A 84 3.69 -5.89 -15.30
C ARG A 84 3.81 -7.19 -16.08
N GLU A 85 3.84 -7.11 -17.41
CA GLU A 85 4.03 -8.28 -18.26
C GLU A 85 5.39 -8.93 -18.00
N GLN A 86 6.47 -8.13 -17.90
CA GLN A 86 7.79 -8.62 -17.54
C GLN A 86 7.81 -9.25 -16.15
N GLU A 87 7.13 -8.65 -15.15
CA GLU A 87 6.99 -9.22 -13.81
C GLU A 87 6.28 -10.58 -13.85
N TYR A 88 5.18 -10.72 -14.61
CA TYR A 88 4.49 -12.01 -14.77
C TYR A 88 5.33 -13.05 -15.51
N ARG A 89 6.06 -12.65 -16.56
CA ARG A 89 6.96 -13.56 -17.28
C ARG A 89 8.05 -14.09 -16.34
N ARG A 90 8.69 -13.23 -15.55
CA ARG A 90 9.66 -13.65 -14.52
C ARG A 90 9.03 -14.60 -13.51
N HIS A 91 7.85 -14.29 -13.00
CA HIS A 91 7.17 -15.15 -12.03
C HIS A 91 6.81 -16.53 -12.61
N ILE A 92 6.37 -16.59 -13.87
CA ILE A 92 6.13 -17.86 -14.57
C ILE A 92 7.43 -18.64 -14.72
N GLU A 93 8.53 -17.97 -15.10
CA GLU A 93 9.86 -18.60 -15.20
C GLU A 93 10.33 -19.17 -13.86
N ASP A 94 10.13 -18.44 -12.76
CA ASP A 94 10.47 -18.87 -11.40
C ASP A 94 9.65 -20.10 -10.98
N LEU A 95 8.32 -20.08 -11.18
CA LEU A 95 7.45 -21.21 -10.88
C LEU A 95 7.78 -22.45 -11.73
N GLN A 96 8.07 -22.24 -13.03
CA GLN A 96 8.49 -23.33 -13.91
C GLN A 96 9.83 -23.91 -13.47
N ARG A 97 10.77 -23.06 -13.05
CA ARG A 97 12.06 -23.51 -12.50
C ARG A 97 11.87 -24.28 -11.20
N GLU A 98 11.03 -23.79 -10.28
CA GLU A 98 10.72 -24.49 -9.03
C GLU A 98 10.12 -25.88 -9.30
N LEU A 99 9.19 -25.99 -10.25
CA LEU A 99 8.66 -27.29 -10.69
C LEU A 99 9.75 -28.20 -11.25
N ARG A 100 10.69 -27.69 -12.06
CA ARG A 100 11.83 -28.50 -12.54
C ARG A 100 12.72 -28.99 -11.40
N ILE A 101 12.98 -28.15 -10.40
CA ILE A 101 13.78 -28.52 -9.22
C ILE A 101 13.06 -29.61 -8.41
N ARG A 102 11.77 -29.42 -8.08
CA ARG A 102 10.99 -30.40 -7.31
C ARG A 102 10.86 -31.75 -8.01
N LEU A 103 10.78 -31.75 -9.35
CA LEU A 103 10.71 -32.97 -10.15
C LEU A 103 12.09 -33.58 -10.43
N GLY A 104 13.19 -32.99 -9.94
CA GLY A 104 14.55 -33.48 -10.14
C GLY A 104 15.08 -33.34 -11.57
N TYR A 105 14.43 -32.55 -12.43
CA TYR A 105 14.88 -32.30 -13.81
C TYR A 105 16.05 -31.32 -13.89
N GLU A 106 16.31 -30.56 -12.82
CA GLU A 106 17.36 -29.54 -12.79
C GLU A 106 18.50 -29.98 -11.85
N VAL A 107 19.49 -30.67 -12.42
CA VAL A 107 20.65 -31.22 -11.69
C VAL A 107 21.52 -30.12 -11.08
N ASP A 108 21.67 -29.00 -11.79
CA ASP A 108 22.54 -27.86 -11.38
C ASP A 108 21.78 -26.82 -10.53
N ALA A 109 20.68 -27.20 -9.89
CA ALA A 109 19.83 -26.26 -9.14
C ALA A 109 20.61 -25.56 -8.01
N THR A 110 21.47 -26.30 -7.32
CA THR A 110 22.30 -25.81 -6.21
C THR A 110 23.28 -24.75 -6.67
N ASP A 111 23.99 -24.99 -7.77
CA ASP A 111 25.02 -24.07 -8.31
C ASP A 111 24.39 -22.78 -8.82
N LYS A 112 23.23 -22.87 -9.47
CA LYS A 112 22.48 -21.69 -9.91
C LYS A 112 21.94 -20.90 -8.72
N ASN A 113 21.41 -21.56 -7.70
CA ASN A 113 20.96 -20.89 -6.48
C ASN A 113 22.13 -20.21 -5.77
N PHE A 114 23.29 -20.86 -5.71
CA PHE A 114 24.51 -20.27 -5.16
C PHE A 114 24.92 -19.00 -5.90
N LYS A 115 24.90 -19.01 -7.25
CA LYS A 115 25.18 -17.80 -8.06
C LYS A 115 24.18 -16.66 -7.80
N VAL A 116 22.90 -16.99 -7.64
CA VAL A 116 21.86 -15.99 -7.30
C VAL A 116 22.10 -15.41 -5.90
N ILE A 117 22.40 -16.27 -4.92
CA ILE A 117 22.75 -15.84 -3.55
C ILE A 117 24.00 -14.96 -3.56
N GLN A 118 25.02 -15.32 -4.34
CA GLN A 118 26.23 -14.53 -4.47
C GLN A 118 25.95 -13.16 -5.09
N ALA A 119 25.15 -13.09 -6.16
CA ALA A 119 24.76 -11.81 -6.77
C ALA A 119 23.96 -10.92 -5.79
N LEU A 120 23.01 -11.50 -5.03
CA LEU A 120 22.26 -10.78 -4.00
C LEU A 120 23.17 -10.31 -2.86
N ARG A 121 24.16 -11.11 -2.48
CA ARG A 121 25.17 -10.74 -1.49
C ARG A 121 26.01 -9.56 -1.97
N ASP A 122 26.45 -9.57 -3.22
CA ASP A 122 27.23 -8.48 -3.82
C ASP A 122 26.39 -7.19 -3.91
N GLU A 123 25.10 -7.30 -4.24
CA GLU A 123 24.16 -6.17 -4.22
C GLU A 123 23.94 -5.61 -2.81
N LEU A 124 23.79 -6.48 -1.80
CA LEU A 124 23.69 -6.06 -0.40
C LEU A 124 24.95 -5.36 0.07
N HIS A 125 26.14 -5.88 -0.25
CA HIS A 125 27.40 -5.21 0.07
C HIS A 125 27.50 -3.84 -0.60
N SER A 126 27.18 -3.73 -1.89
CA SER A 126 27.16 -2.42 -2.58
C SER A 126 26.18 -1.42 -1.95
N ASN A 127 25.02 -1.90 -1.48
CA ASN A 127 24.05 -1.05 -0.78
C ASN A 127 24.54 -0.63 0.60
N ILE A 128 25.20 -1.54 1.34
CA ILE A 128 25.82 -1.25 2.64
C ILE A 128 26.93 -0.21 2.47
N ASP A 129 27.80 -0.38 1.49
CA ASP A 129 28.89 0.56 1.18
C ASP A 129 28.31 1.96 0.85
N GLY A 130 27.26 2.02 0.03
CA GLY A 130 26.57 3.27 -0.28
C GLY A 130 25.86 3.91 0.92
N ILE A 131 25.47 3.14 1.94
CA ILE A 131 24.94 3.66 3.21
C ILE A 131 26.10 4.16 4.10
N GLN A 132 27.22 3.45 4.14
CA GLN A 132 28.41 3.87 4.89
C GLN A 132 28.93 5.22 4.40
N ASP A 133 28.97 5.44 3.08
CA ASP A 133 29.34 6.75 2.51
C ASP A 133 28.39 7.86 2.94
N LYS A 134 27.08 7.59 3.00
CA LYS A 134 26.09 8.57 3.49
C LYS A 134 26.27 8.87 4.98
N ILE A 135 26.55 7.85 5.78
CA ILE A 135 26.82 8.01 7.22
C ILE A 135 28.10 8.83 7.43
N GLN A 136 29.15 8.55 6.67
CA GLN A 136 30.42 9.28 6.74
C GLN A 136 30.22 10.75 6.36
N ASN A 137 29.53 11.03 5.26
CA ASN A 137 29.20 12.41 4.85
C ASN A 137 28.38 13.15 5.91
N LEU A 138 27.38 12.48 6.50
CA LEU A 138 26.54 13.08 7.54
C LEU A 138 27.33 13.35 8.83
N LYS A 139 28.28 12.48 9.18
CA LYS A 139 29.20 12.68 10.29
C LYS A 139 30.11 13.89 10.06
N GLU A 140 30.71 14.00 8.87
CA GLU A 140 31.54 15.16 8.50
C GLU A 140 30.75 16.47 8.51
N GLU A 141 29.49 16.45 8.04
CA GLU A 141 28.61 17.61 8.11
C GLU A 141 28.32 18.03 9.56
N GLN A 142 28.04 17.07 10.45
CA GLN A 142 27.83 17.33 11.88
C GLN A 142 29.09 17.86 12.58
N GLU A 143 30.27 17.31 12.26
CA GLU A 143 31.54 17.81 12.79
C GLU A 143 31.79 19.25 12.34
N ASN A 144 31.56 19.55 11.06
CA ASN A 144 31.66 20.91 10.53
C ASN A 144 30.68 21.88 11.20
N ASP A 145 29.45 21.44 11.50
CA ASP A 145 28.47 22.22 12.25
C ASP A 145 28.89 22.51 13.69
N ILE A 146 29.46 21.52 14.38
CA ILE A 146 30.00 21.69 15.73
C ILE A 146 31.15 22.70 15.72
N VAL A 147 32.09 22.58 14.76
CA VAL A 147 33.21 23.50 14.60
C VAL A 147 32.71 24.92 14.28
N ARG A 148 31.73 25.07 13.39
CA ARG A 148 31.09 26.37 13.10
C ARG A 148 30.48 27.00 14.35
N LYS A 149 29.69 26.25 15.12
CA LYS A 149 29.09 26.72 16.38
C LYS A 149 30.14 27.12 17.41
N PHE A 150 31.19 26.32 17.56
CA PHE A 150 32.29 26.63 18.48
C PHE A 150 33.03 27.90 18.09
N THR A 151 33.32 28.08 16.79
CA THR A 151 34.01 29.27 16.26
C THR A 151 33.17 30.54 16.48
N VAL A 152 31.86 30.47 16.21
CA VAL A 152 30.93 31.60 16.46
C VAL A 152 30.87 31.95 17.95
N ASN A 153 30.82 30.94 18.83
CA ASN A 153 30.82 31.17 20.27
C ASN A 153 32.13 31.80 20.76
N LYS A 154 33.28 31.34 20.25
CA LYS A 154 34.59 31.93 20.56
C LYS A 154 34.65 33.40 20.15
N LEU A 155 34.23 33.72 18.91
CA LEU A 155 34.15 35.11 18.42
C LEU A 155 33.20 35.94 19.28
N LYS A 156 32.07 35.37 19.72
CA LYS A 156 31.11 36.06 20.59
C LYS A 156 31.74 36.43 21.95
N VAL A 157 32.49 35.52 22.56
CA VAL A 157 33.22 35.77 23.83
C VAL A 157 34.32 36.81 23.63
N GLU A 158 35.08 36.76 22.54
CA GLU A 158 36.10 37.77 22.21
C GLU A 158 35.48 39.16 22.00
N ILE A 159 34.32 39.23 21.34
CA ILE A 159 33.54 40.46 21.16
C ILE A 159 32.98 40.98 22.50
N GLU A 160 32.57 40.10 23.40
CA GLU A 160 32.04 40.47 24.72
C GLU A 160 33.15 40.99 25.65
N ASN A 161 34.34 40.38 25.57
CA ASN A 161 35.53 40.83 26.31
C ASN A 161 36.10 42.16 25.77
N SER A 162 36.07 42.38 24.45
CA SER A 162 36.49 43.65 23.86
C SER A 162 35.52 44.80 24.19
N LYS A 163 34.21 44.48 24.32
CA LYS A 163 33.18 45.42 24.78
C LYS A 163 33.34 45.88 26.23
N ASN A 164 33.86 45.02 27.11
CA ASN A 164 34.02 45.35 28.54
C ASN A 164 35.29 46.16 28.85
N THR A 165 36.24 46.29 27.91
CA THR A 165 37.57 46.87 28.19
C THR A 165 37.83 48.22 27.53
N LYS A 166 37.00 48.67 26.59
CA LYS A 166 37.06 50.03 26.04
C LYS A 166 35.63 50.52 25.84
N GLY A 167 35.35 51.74 26.32
CA GLY A 167 34.15 52.47 25.87
C GLY A 167 34.19 52.49 24.35
N MET A 168 33.31 51.71 23.72
CA MET A 168 33.32 51.48 22.28
C MET A 168 33.29 52.83 21.57
N SER A 169 34.21 53.01 20.63
CA SER A 169 34.21 54.19 19.79
C SER A 169 32.87 54.26 19.04
N LYS A 170 32.34 55.46 18.84
CA LYS A 170 31.06 55.69 18.13
C LYS A 170 31.02 55.00 16.75
N GLU A 171 32.18 54.84 16.11
CA GLU A 171 32.37 54.10 14.85
C GLU A 171 32.01 52.61 14.99
N GLU A 172 32.50 51.94 16.05
CA GLU A 172 32.28 50.51 16.28
C GLU A 172 30.82 50.20 16.64
N LEU A 173 30.14 51.14 17.30
CA LEU A 173 28.70 51.04 17.56
C LEU A 173 27.91 51.09 16.26
N LYS A 174 28.31 51.95 15.32
CA LYS A 174 27.67 52.08 14.01
C LYS A 174 27.91 50.85 13.13
N ASP A 175 29.11 50.29 13.14
CA ASP A 175 29.40 49.05 12.40
C ASP A 175 28.64 47.86 12.99
N ARG A 176 28.52 47.79 14.32
CA ARG A 176 27.70 46.76 14.96
C ARG A 176 26.22 46.93 14.64
N GLU A 177 25.72 48.16 14.60
CA GLU A 177 24.35 48.46 14.18
C GLU A 177 24.10 48.03 12.72
N ASN A 178 25.05 48.28 11.81
CA ASN A 178 24.96 47.81 10.42
C ASN A 178 24.95 46.27 10.32
N GLN A 179 25.81 45.59 11.07
CA GLN A 179 25.82 44.11 11.12
C GLN A 179 24.50 43.56 11.67
N LEU A 180 23.97 44.18 12.73
CA LEU A 180 22.67 43.81 13.30
C LEU A 180 21.53 44.01 12.29
N ASN A 181 21.54 45.11 11.53
CA ASN A 181 20.56 45.36 10.48
C ASN A 181 20.65 44.33 9.35
N GLN A 182 21.87 43.94 8.94
CA GLN A 182 22.07 42.89 7.95
C GLN A 182 21.58 41.52 8.45
N HIS A 183 21.85 41.18 9.72
CA HIS A 183 21.32 39.96 10.32
C HIS A 183 19.79 39.98 10.41
N LEU A 184 19.18 41.12 10.75
CA LEU A 184 17.72 41.28 10.75
C LEU A 184 17.13 41.08 9.35
N GLU A 185 17.77 41.60 8.31
CA GLU A 185 17.35 41.38 6.93
C GLU A 185 17.42 39.90 6.52
N VAL A 186 18.53 39.22 6.85
CA VAL A 186 18.68 37.77 6.59
C VAL A 186 17.61 36.97 7.33
N ILE A 187 17.35 37.26 8.60
CA ILE A 187 16.31 36.59 9.40
C ILE A 187 14.92 36.85 8.79
N THR A 188 14.65 38.08 8.36
CA THR A 188 13.39 38.45 7.71
C THR A 188 13.19 37.66 6.40
N ASN A 189 14.23 37.54 5.58
CA ASN A 189 14.20 36.76 4.34
C ASN A 189 13.98 35.26 4.60
N ILE A 190 14.63 34.70 5.64
CA ILE A 190 14.42 33.30 6.03
C ILE A 190 12.98 33.10 6.52
N ALA A 191 12.45 34.00 7.35
CA ALA A 191 11.08 33.93 7.84
C ALA A 191 10.06 33.97 6.68
N GLN A 192 10.25 34.87 5.71
CA GLN A 192 9.41 34.94 4.51
C GLN A 192 9.49 33.66 3.67
N ARG A 193 10.68 33.05 3.53
CA ARG A 193 10.84 31.78 2.82
C ARG A 193 10.08 30.65 3.51
N ILE A 194 10.19 30.56 4.84
CA ILE A 194 9.44 29.57 5.65
C ILE A 194 7.93 29.80 5.52
N GLU A 195 7.46 31.05 5.56
CA GLU A 195 6.03 31.36 5.36
C GLU A 195 5.52 30.93 3.99
N ASN A 196 6.30 31.18 2.92
CA ASN A 196 5.95 30.77 1.56
C ASN A 196 5.91 29.25 1.39
N GLU A 197 6.85 28.53 2.01
CA GLU A 197 6.87 27.08 2.02
C GLU A 197 5.68 26.50 2.81
N ASN A 198 5.40 27.05 4.00
CA ASN A 198 4.23 26.68 4.79
C ASN A 198 2.91 26.94 4.05
N ARG A 199 2.78 28.05 3.32
CA ARG A 199 1.61 28.31 2.47
C ARG A 199 1.46 27.25 1.39
N THR A 200 2.56 26.87 0.73
CA THR A 200 2.56 25.81 -0.30
C THR A 200 2.16 24.46 0.30
N LEU A 201 2.73 24.10 1.46
CA LEU A 201 2.41 22.85 2.16
C LEU A 201 0.96 22.82 2.63
N MET A 202 0.41 23.92 3.15
CA MET A 202 -1.00 24.03 3.54
C MET A 202 -1.94 23.86 2.35
N LYS A 203 -1.60 24.46 1.20
CA LYS A 203 -2.36 24.29 -0.04
C LYS A 203 -2.37 22.82 -0.49
N LYS A 204 -1.19 22.18 -0.53
CA LYS A 204 -1.05 20.75 -0.88
C LYS A 204 -1.79 19.83 0.09
N ASN A 205 -1.77 20.13 1.40
CA ASN A 205 -2.52 19.38 2.41
C ASN A 205 -4.03 19.51 2.18
N SER A 206 -4.51 20.72 1.87
CA SER A 206 -5.92 20.96 1.52
C SER A 206 -6.34 20.19 0.26
N GLU A 207 -5.50 20.16 -0.77
CA GLU A 207 -5.73 19.39 -2.01
C GLU A 207 -5.80 17.88 -1.73
N LEU A 208 -4.82 17.33 -0.99
CA LEU A 208 -4.81 15.91 -0.61
C LEU A 208 -6.04 15.50 0.21
N ARG A 209 -6.52 16.38 1.12
CA ARG A 209 -7.75 16.12 1.88
C ARG A 209 -8.97 16.02 0.97
N LYS A 210 -9.08 16.90 -0.04
CA LYS A 210 -10.17 16.84 -1.03
C LYS A 210 -10.09 15.58 -1.89
N GLU A 211 -8.89 15.20 -2.33
CA GLU A 211 -8.69 13.95 -3.08
C GLU A 211 -9.10 12.72 -2.26
N TYR A 212 -8.71 12.66 -0.98
CA TYR A 212 -9.10 11.58 -0.08
C TYR A 212 -10.61 11.51 0.13
N GLN A 213 -11.26 12.66 0.34
CA GLN A 213 -12.72 12.75 0.47
C GLN A 213 -13.43 12.28 -0.82
N ASN A 214 -12.91 12.62 -2.00
CA ASN A 214 -13.46 12.13 -3.27
C ASN A 214 -13.33 10.61 -3.40
N GLN A 215 -12.19 10.04 -3.03
CA GLN A 215 -11.99 8.58 -3.03
C GLN A 215 -12.95 7.88 -2.06
N GLU A 216 -13.22 8.48 -0.91
CA GLU A 216 -14.17 7.96 0.07
C GLU A 216 -15.60 7.96 -0.49
N ASN A 217 -16.00 9.03 -1.18
CA ASN A 217 -17.30 9.12 -1.86
C ASN A 217 -17.44 8.07 -2.98
N ASP A 218 -16.39 7.87 -3.80
CA ASP A 218 -16.38 6.87 -4.87
C ASP A 218 -16.49 5.44 -4.30
N ARG A 219 -15.78 5.17 -3.20
CA ARG A 219 -15.88 3.89 -2.49
C ARG A 219 -17.30 3.67 -1.96
N GLU A 220 -17.94 4.69 -1.40
CA GLU A 220 -19.32 4.59 -0.92
C GLU A 220 -20.30 4.31 -2.07
N LEU A 221 -20.11 4.96 -3.23
CA LEU A 221 -20.91 4.72 -4.43
C LEU A 221 -20.76 3.28 -4.94
N LEU A 222 -19.53 2.79 -5.05
CA LEU A 222 -19.25 1.41 -5.47
C LEU A 222 -19.84 0.39 -4.49
N LEU A 223 -19.78 0.68 -3.18
CA LEU A 223 -20.41 -0.17 -2.17
C LEU A 223 -21.93 -0.22 -2.34
N LYS A 224 -22.57 0.94 -2.59
CA LYS A 224 -24.02 1.01 -2.89
C LYS A 224 -24.39 0.20 -4.13
N GLN A 225 -23.64 0.33 -5.22
CA GLN A 225 -23.84 -0.46 -6.44
C GLN A 225 -23.68 -1.96 -6.19
N LEU A 226 -22.65 -2.38 -5.43
CA LEU A 226 -22.44 -3.77 -5.07
C LEU A 226 -23.59 -4.34 -4.24
N VAL A 227 -24.15 -3.56 -3.33
CA VAL A 227 -25.34 -3.95 -2.55
C VAL A 227 -26.57 -4.10 -3.43
N MET A 228 -26.79 -3.19 -4.39
CA MET A 228 -27.90 -3.31 -5.35
C MET A 228 -27.78 -4.57 -6.21
N LEU A 229 -26.60 -4.82 -6.79
CA LEU A 229 -26.34 -6.03 -7.59
C LEU A 229 -26.50 -7.31 -6.77
N LYS A 230 -26.07 -7.32 -5.50
CA LYS A 230 -26.32 -8.46 -4.60
C LYS A 230 -27.81 -8.72 -4.36
N LYS A 231 -28.62 -7.65 -4.22
CA LYS A 231 -30.07 -7.77 -4.09
C LYS A 231 -30.72 -8.29 -5.38
N GLU A 232 -30.29 -7.79 -6.54
CA GLU A 232 -30.78 -8.27 -7.85
C GLU A 232 -30.40 -9.73 -8.08
N ASN A 233 -29.16 -10.12 -7.83
CA ASN A 233 -28.73 -11.52 -7.91
C ASN A 233 -29.49 -12.42 -6.92
N GLY A 234 -29.85 -11.89 -5.75
CA GLY A 234 -30.74 -12.59 -4.80
C GLY A 234 -32.10 -12.89 -5.42
N LYS A 235 -32.73 -11.89 -6.04
CA LYS A 235 -34.02 -12.06 -6.74
C LYS A 235 -33.93 -13.04 -7.91
N ILE A 236 -32.87 -12.96 -8.72
CA ILE A 236 -32.67 -13.89 -9.85
C ILE A 236 -32.52 -15.33 -9.34
N LYS A 237 -31.83 -15.55 -8.21
CA LYS A 237 -31.75 -16.87 -7.59
C LYS A 237 -33.11 -17.36 -7.10
N GLU A 238 -33.90 -16.50 -6.46
CA GLU A 238 -35.28 -16.83 -6.06
C GLU A 238 -36.15 -17.19 -7.28
N GLU A 239 -35.98 -16.50 -8.41
CA GLU A 239 -36.66 -16.81 -9.68
C GLU A 239 -36.20 -18.16 -10.27
N ILE A 240 -34.89 -18.47 -10.25
CA ILE A 240 -34.36 -19.76 -10.70
C ILE A 240 -34.93 -20.88 -9.83
N ASP A 241 -34.86 -20.75 -8.51
CA ASP A 241 -35.39 -21.73 -7.55
C ASP A 241 -36.91 -21.95 -7.76
N TYR A 242 -37.64 -20.90 -8.16
CA TYR A 242 -39.06 -20.99 -8.50
C TYR A 242 -39.29 -21.78 -9.80
N TYR A 243 -38.51 -21.54 -10.85
CA TYR A 243 -38.63 -22.28 -12.11
C TYR A 243 -38.17 -23.74 -11.99
N ASP A 244 -37.14 -24.02 -11.21
CA ASP A 244 -36.67 -25.39 -10.96
C ASP A 244 -37.77 -26.23 -10.28
N LYS A 245 -38.52 -25.66 -9.33
CA LYS A 245 -39.70 -26.32 -8.73
C LYS A 245 -40.79 -26.64 -9.75
N ILE A 246 -41.08 -25.73 -10.68
CA ILE A 246 -42.05 -25.97 -11.76
C ILE A 246 -41.59 -27.09 -12.69
N ILE A 247 -40.28 -27.17 -12.96
CA ILE A 247 -39.70 -28.22 -13.80
C ILE A 247 -39.79 -29.58 -13.10
N GLU A 248 -39.54 -29.63 -11.78
CA GLU A 248 -39.70 -30.85 -10.98
C GLU A 248 -41.14 -31.34 -10.97
N GLU A 249 -42.11 -30.45 -10.70
CA GLU A 249 -43.54 -30.77 -10.70
C GLU A 249 -44.00 -31.37 -12.04
N LYS A 250 -43.55 -30.81 -13.17
CA LYS A 250 -43.85 -31.36 -14.51
C LYS A 250 -43.21 -32.71 -14.79
N LYS A 251 -42.02 -32.97 -14.26
CA LYS A 251 -41.36 -34.28 -14.43
C LYS A 251 -42.08 -35.38 -13.65
N GLU A 252 -42.67 -35.04 -12.51
CA GLU A 252 -43.49 -35.98 -11.73
C GLU A 252 -44.79 -36.31 -12.48
N ASP A 253 -45.44 -35.30 -13.10
CA ASP A 253 -46.64 -35.51 -13.92
C ASP A 253 -46.39 -36.36 -15.19
N ASP A 254 -45.24 -36.18 -15.86
CA ASP A 254 -44.88 -36.94 -17.08
C ASP A 254 -44.30 -38.35 -16.77
N GLY A 255 -44.00 -38.64 -15.49
CA GLY A 255 -43.38 -39.89 -15.02
C GLY A 255 -44.36 -41.05 -14.77
N GLU A 256 -45.66 -40.78 -14.73
CA GLU A 256 -46.69 -41.82 -14.66
C GLU A 256 -47.11 -42.25 -16.08
N GLN A 257 -46.69 -43.48 -16.45
CA GLN A 257 -47.31 -44.35 -17.46
C GLN A 257 -46.80 -44.29 -18.91
N ILE A 258 -45.59 -44.81 -19.17
CA ILE A 258 -45.31 -45.56 -20.41
C ILE A 258 -44.49 -46.82 -20.10
N ASP A 259 -45.19 -47.89 -19.74
CA ASP A 259 -44.67 -49.25 -19.61
C ASP A 259 -44.60 -49.87 -21.03
N LEU A 260 -43.44 -49.75 -21.69
CA LEU A 260 -43.24 -50.16 -23.10
C LEU A 260 -42.34 -51.41 -23.19
N ASP A 261 -42.69 -52.43 -22.41
CA ASP A 261 -41.99 -53.72 -22.40
C ASP A 261 -42.62 -54.70 -23.39
N ARG A 262 -42.36 -54.56 -24.71
CA ARG A 262 -42.49 -55.66 -25.69
C ARG A 262 -41.90 -55.36 -27.09
N SER A 263 -40.71 -55.89 -27.39
CA SER A 263 -40.52 -56.77 -28.57
C SER A 263 -39.05 -57.19 -28.78
N PRO A 264 -38.79 -58.48 -29.08
CA PRO A 264 -37.51 -58.95 -29.58
C PRO A 264 -37.55 -59.16 -31.11
N SER A 265 -36.47 -58.85 -31.83
CA SER A 265 -35.84 -59.74 -32.85
C SER A 265 -35.02 -59.02 -33.93
N LYS A 266 -33.76 -59.47 -34.04
CA LYS A 266 -33.00 -59.87 -35.23
C LYS A 266 -33.28 -59.22 -36.60
N SER A 267 -32.23 -58.69 -37.21
CA SER A 267 -31.71 -58.95 -38.59
C SER A 267 -31.09 -57.67 -39.18
N SER A 268 -29.77 -57.61 -39.32
CA SER A 268 -28.98 -57.90 -40.53
C SER A 268 -28.80 -56.73 -41.51
N MET A 269 -27.53 -56.40 -41.75
CA MET A 269 -26.97 -55.81 -42.98
C MET A 269 -27.30 -54.34 -43.31
N SER A 270 -26.31 -53.46 -43.17
CA SER A 270 -25.54 -53.02 -44.35
C SER A 270 -24.36 -52.12 -43.96
N LYS A 271 -23.25 -52.34 -44.67
CA LYS A 271 -21.98 -51.62 -44.59
C LYS A 271 -22.11 -50.26 -45.28
N LYS A 272 -21.61 -49.18 -44.65
CA LYS A 272 -20.66 -48.22 -45.29
C LYS A 272 -20.21 -47.10 -44.34
N LYS A 273 -18.88 -47.07 -44.15
CA LYS A 273 -17.95 -45.94 -44.05
C LYS A 273 -18.34 -44.72 -43.18
N GLY A 274 -17.55 -44.50 -42.13
CA GLY A 274 -17.38 -43.17 -41.53
C GLY A 274 -16.54 -43.19 -40.27
N LYS A 275 -15.22 -42.99 -40.44
CA LYS A 275 -14.21 -42.54 -39.49
C LYS A 275 -14.71 -42.25 -38.05
N ASN A 276 -14.16 -42.95 -37.06
CA ASN A 276 -13.25 -42.32 -36.09
C ASN A 276 -12.57 -43.35 -35.19
N LEU A 277 -11.26 -43.14 -35.05
CA LEU A 277 -10.41 -43.70 -34.01
C LEU A 277 -10.98 -43.32 -32.63
N MET A 278 -10.95 -44.26 -31.69
CA MET A 278 -10.33 -44.08 -30.36
C MET A 278 -10.51 -45.39 -29.60
N ASN A 279 -9.46 -46.22 -29.58
CA ASN A 279 -9.25 -47.11 -28.45
C ASN A 279 -7.77 -47.43 -28.34
N SER A 280 -7.09 -46.74 -27.42
CA SER A 280 -6.07 -47.41 -26.62
C SER A 280 -5.79 -46.62 -25.36
N ARG A 281 -6.11 -47.28 -24.25
CA ARG A 281 -5.18 -47.51 -23.14
C ARG A 281 -4.69 -46.31 -22.34
N LYS A 282 -5.08 -46.42 -21.07
CA LYS A 282 -4.19 -46.47 -19.90
C LYS A 282 -3.82 -45.13 -19.26
N LYS A 283 -4.14 -45.15 -17.96
CA LYS A 283 -3.50 -44.50 -16.80
C LYS A 283 -4.13 -43.17 -16.36
N ASN A 284 -4.65 -43.27 -15.13
CA ASN A 284 -4.45 -42.36 -14.03
C ASN A 284 -4.72 -40.88 -14.30
N SER A 285 -5.81 -40.35 -13.76
CA SER A 285 -5.68 -39.56 -12.53
C SER A 285 -7.06 -39.31 -11.95
N LYS A 286 -7.24 -39.85 -10.75
CA LYS A 286 -8.37 -39.59 -9.87
C LYS A 286 -8.01 -38.34 -9.05
N ARG A 287 -9.05 -37.56 -8.77
CA ARG A 287 -9.29 -36.82 -7.53
C ARG A 287 -8.87 -35.35 -7.43
N ASN A 288 -9.93 -34.58 -7.18
CA ASN A 288 -10.15 -33.79 -5.98
C ASN A 288 -9.24 -32.60 -5.77
N ILE A 289 -9.81 -31.48 -6.17
CA ILE A 289 -9.65 -30.17 -5.56
C ILE A 289 -10.28 -30.25 -4.17
N THR A 290 -9.44 -30.22 -3.13
CA THR A 290 -9.80 -29.78 -1.79
C THR A 290 -8.71 -28.85 -1.29
N ASN A 291 -9.13 -27.61 -1.04
CA ASN A 291 -8.79 -26.73 0.08
C ASN A 291 -7.33 -26.44 0.48
N ALA A 292 -7.17 -25.16 0.84
CA ALA A 292 -6.32 -24.67 1.92
C ALA A 292 -4.78 -24.61 1.65
N GLU A 293 -4.02 -23.64 2.14
CA GLU A 293 -4.29 -22.31 2.69
C GLU A 293 -2.92 -21.67 2.95
N SER A 294 -2.77 -20.38 2.66
CA SER A 294 -1.73 -19.48 3.19
C SER A 294 -0.25 -19.80 2.80
N LEU A 295 0.73 -18.90 2.84
CA LEU A 295 0.93 -17.69 3.61
C LEU A 295 2.12 -16.94 2.96
N ARG A 296 2.06 -15.61 2.83
CA ARG A 296 3.22 -14.69 2.92
C ARG A 296 2.76 -13.22 2.88
N GLN A 297 2.48 -12.69 4.07
CA GLN A 297 3.02 -11.40 4.53
C GLN A 297 4.43 -11.71 5.06
N SER A 298 5.47 -10.89 5.08
CA SER A 298 5.77 -9.49 4.78
C SER A 298 7.30 -9.45 4.61
N SER A 299 7.95 -8.54 3.90
CA SER A 299 8.24 -7.18 4.37
C SER A 299 9.19 -6.53 3.36
N GLY A 300 9.07 -5.21 3.19
CA GLY A 300 9.87 -4.44 2.22
C GLY A 300 9.24 -3.07 1.96
N MET A 301 9.26 -2.22 2.99
CA MET A 301 8.89 -0.81 2.89
C MET A 301 9.80 -0.09 1.90
N GLY A 302 9.22 0.34 0.78
CA GLY A 302 9.88 1.20 -0.21
C GLY A 302 8.93 1.52 -1.35
N HIS A 303 8.37 2.74 -1.34
CA HIS A 303 7.51 3.31 -2.38
C HIS A 303 6.09 2.74 -2.55
N ILE A 304 5.19 3.18 -1.68
CA ILE A 304 3.75 3.25 -2.00
C ILE A 304 3.53 4.47 -2.90
N GLY A 305 3.80 4.28 -4.19
CA GLY A 305 3.13 5.04 -5.24
C GLY A 305 1.73 4.47 -5.37
N GLN A 306 0.71 5.27 -5.05
CA GLN A 306 -0.70 4.99 -5.32
C GLN A 306 -0.87 4.58 -6.79
N LYS A 307 -0.90 3.27 -7.05
CA LYS A 307 -1.45 2.70 -8.26
C LYS A 307 -2.96 2.81 -8.11
N THR A 308 -3.54 3.73 -8.86
CA THR A 308 -4.95 3.79 -9.20
C THR A 308 -5.44 2.41 -9.65
N ILE A 309 -6.22 1.75 -8.80
CA ILE A 309 -6.93 0.49 -9.08
C ILE A 309 -8.20 0.75 -9.93
N GLY A 310 -8.56 2.02 -10.20
CA GLY A 310 -9.86 2.39 -10.78
C GLY A 310 -10.03 2.41 -12.30
N GLU A 311 -8.97 2.41 -13.13
CA GLU A 311 -9.14 2.83 -14.55
C GLU A 311 -8.76 1.81 -15.64
N ASN A 312 -8.46 0.55 -15.29
CA ASN A 312 -8.07 -0.47 -16.28
C ASN A 312 -9.11 -1.57 -16.53
N PHE A 313 -10.36 -1.42 -16.08
CA PHE A 313 -11.41 -2.42 -16.35
C PHE A 313 -12.34 -2.07 -17.51
N ALA A 314 -12.22 -0.88 -18.12
CA ALA A 314 -13.23 -0.37 -19.07
C ALA A 314 -12.79 -0.30 -20.55
N ALA A 315 -11.59 -0.74 -20.94
CA ALA A 315 -11.11 -0.48 -22.31
C ALA A 315 -10.33 -1.65 -22.93
N SER A 316 -11.00 -2.77 -23.19
CA SER A 316 -10.69 -3.66 -24.33
C SER A 316 -11.82 -4.66 -24.55
N PHE A 317 -12.96 -4.17 -25.06
CA PHE A 317 -13.97 -5.02 -25.70
C PHE A 317 -13.86 -4.83 -27.21
N GLY A 318 -12.82 -5.41 -27.79
CA GLY A 318 -12.87 -5.77 -29.21
C GLY A 318 -13.87 -6.93 -29.36
N PRO A 319 -14.54 -7.08 -30.51
CA PRO A 319 -15.40 -8.23 -30.79
C PRO A 319 -14.50 -9.46 -30.98
N GLY A 320 -14.05 -10.02 -29.86
CA GLY A 320 -13.46 -11.34 -29.80
C GLY A 320 -14.52 -12.40 -30.12
N PRO A 321 -14.10 -13.62 -30.47
CA PRO A 321 -15.02 -14.75 -30.67
C PRO A 321 -15.96 -14.85 -29.47
N GLN A 322 -17.26 -15.05 -29.71
CA GLN A 322 -18.29 -15.13 -28.68
C GLN A 322 -17.89 -16.14 -27.61
N GLU A 323 -17.36 -15.65 -26.48
CA GLU A 323 -17.22 -16.44 -25.26
C GLU A 323 -18.61 -16.93 -24.87
N SER A 324 -18.73 -18.23 -24.62
CA SER A 324 -19.95 -18.85 -24.10
C SER A 324 -20.37 -18.12 -22.82
N GLU A 325 -21.68 -18.01 -22.57
CA GLU A 325 -22.19 -17.41 -21.34
C GLU A 325 -21.66 -18.14 -20.09
N GLU A 326 -21.42 -19.44 -20.20
CA GLU A 326 -20.82 -20.28 -19.15
C GLU A 326 -19.39 -19.82 -18.78
N ASP A 327 -18.56 -19.47 -19.78
CA ASP A 327 -17.19 -19.00 -19.55
C ASP A 327 -17.16 -17.65 -18.84
N LYS A 328 -18.13 -16.79 -19.14
CA LYS A 328 -18.29 -15.49 -18.48
C LYS A 328 -18.69 -15.69 -17.02
N ILE A 329 -19.61 -16.60 -16.73
CA ILE A 329 -20.03 -16.93 -15.37
C ILE A 329 -18.82 -17.43 -14.55
N HIS A 330 -18.08 -18.41 -15.07
CA HIS A 330 -16.88 -18.92 -14.38
C HIS A 330 -15.77 -17.88 -14.20
N ARG A 331 -15.66 -16.92 -15.12
CA ARG A 331 -14.74 -15.79 -14.97
C ARG A 331 -15.21 -14.85 -13.85
N TYR A 332 -16.50 -14.54 -13.79
CA TYR A 332 -17.07 -13.70 -12.73
C TYR A 332 -16.99 -14.37 -11.36
N GLU A 333 -17.25 -15.67 -11.26
CA GLU A 333 -17.10 -16.44 -10.02
C GLU A 333 -15.68 -16.35 -9.47
N ARG A 334 -14.66 -16.57 -10.33
CA ARG A 334 -13.24 -16.43 -9.95
C ARG A 334 -12.89 -15.01 -9.51
N ILE A 335 -13.45 -13.99 -10.17
CA ILE A 335 -13.24 -12.59 -9.78
C ILE A 335 -13.89 -12.32 -8.42
N ILE A 336 -15.12 -12.78 -8.20
CA ILE A 336 -15.86 -12.62 -6.95
C ILE A 336 -15.11 -13.31 -5.80
N GLU A 337 -14.63 -14.53 -6.00
CA GLU A 337 -13.89 -15.27 -4.99
C GLU A 337 -12.57 -14.54 -4.63
N LYS A 338 -11.84 -14.04 -5.64
CA LYS A 338 -10.63 -13.24 -5.42
C LYS A 338 -10.93 -11.94 -4.67
N LEU A 339 -12.03 -11.26 -5.00
CA LEU A 339 -12.45 -10.05 -4.30
C LEU A 339 -12.88 -10.33 -2.85
N LYS A 340 -13.55 -11.46 -2.59
CA LYS A 340 -13.88 -11.90 -1.23
C LYS A 340 -12.63 -12.17 -0.39
N LYS A 341 -11.68 -12.94 -0.92
CA LYS A 341 -10.39 -13.22 -0.26
C LYS A 341 -9.60 -11.94 0.03
N ASN A 342 -9.57 -11.00 -0.92
CA ASN A 342 -8.94 -9.70 -0.70
C ASN A 342 -9.64 -8.89 0.40
N LEU A 343 -10.97 -8.89 0.46
CA LEU A 343 -11.75 -8.17 1.47
C LEU A 343 -11.52 -8.76 2.86
N GLU A 344 -11.49 -10.08 2.99
CA GLU A 344 -11.16 -10.77 4.24
C GLU A 344 -9.73 -10.46 4.70
N PHE A 345 -8.78 -10.46 3.78
CA PHE A 345 -7.40 -10.06 4.05
C PHE A 345 -7.32 -8.61 4.54
N GLU A 346 -8.01 -7.67 3.90
CA GLU A 346 -8.06 -6.28 4.34
C GLU A 346 -8.72 -6.12 5.72
N ARG A 347 -9.80 -6.87 6.00
CA ARG A 347 -10.44 -6.88 7.33
C ARG A 347 -9.48 -7.40 8.40
N LYS A 348 -8.74 -8.48 8.13
CA LYS A 348 -7.73 -9.03 9.04
C LYS A 348 -6.60 -8.02 9.27
N ASN A 349 -6.12 -7.38 8.20
CA ASN A 349 -5.08 -6.36 8.29
C ASN A 349 -5.55 -5.13 9.11
N LEU A 350 -6.79 -4.67 8.89
CA LEU A 350 -7.36 -3.53 9.63
C LEU A 350 -7.55 -3.87 11.12
N LYS A 351 -7.99 -5.09 11.45
CA LYS A 351 -8.05 -5.57 12.83
C LYS A 351 -6.66 -5.60 13.47
N GLY A 352 -5.64 -6.08 12.75
CA GLY A 352 -4.24 -6.07 13.19
C GLY A 352 -3.73 -4.65 13.48
N ALA A 353 -3.93 -3.71 12.56
CA ALA A 353 -3.52 -2.32 12.74
C ALA A 353 -4.24 -1.63 13.92
N ARG A 354 -5.54 -1.90 14.13
CA ARG A 354 -6.29 -1.40 15.30
C ARG A 354 -5.72 -1.94 16.61
N ASN A 355 -5.43 -3.23 16.66
CA ASN A 355 -4.85 -3.87 17.85
C ASN A 355 -3.45 -3.31 18.15
N GLN A 356 -2.62 -3.10 17.12
CA GLN A 356 -1.30 -2.49 17.27
C GLN A 356 -1.40 -1.06 17.80
N TYR A 357 -2.28 -0.22 17.22
CA TYR A 357 -2.50 1.14 17.70
C TYR A 357 -2.99 1.16 19.15
N GLN A 358 -3.92 0.29 19.52
CA GLN A 358 -4.41 0.18 20.89
C GLN A 358 -3.29 -0.24 21.86
N SER A 359 -2.45 -1.21 21.47
CA SER A 359 -1.29 -1.62 22.26
C SER A 359 -0.29 -0.49 22.44
N GLU A 360 0.04 0.26 21.38
CA GLU A 360 0.93 1.41 21.46
C GLU A 360 0.36 2.53 22.33
N MET A 361 -0.95 2.75 22.27
CA MET A 361 -1.64 3.71 23.12
C MET A 361 -1.58 3.30 24.59
N ASN A 362 -1.84 2.02 24.90
CA ASN A 362 -1.73 1.48 26.25
C ASN A 362 -0.30 1.54 26.80
N MET A 363 0.72 1.28 25.98
CA MET A 363 2.13 1.40 26.39
C MET A 363 2.54 2.86 26.65
N LYS A 364 2.05 3.80 25.83
CA LYS A 364 2.27 5.24 26.07
C LYS A 364 1.65 5.66 27.39
N THR A 365 0.44 5.17 27.70
CA THR A 365 -0.19 5.47 28.98
C THR A 365 0.60 4.91 30.16
N GLU A 366 1.21 3.73 30.02
CA GLU A 366 2.04 3.12 31.06
C GLU A 366 3.33 3.94 31.34
N LEU A 367 4.05 4.34 30.30
CA LEU A 367 5.26 5.16 30.46
C LEU A 367 4.91 6.56 31.03
N GLU A 368 3.79 7.14 30.59
CA GLU A 368 3.27 8.39 31.15
C GLU A 368 2.90 8.26 32.63
N GLU A 369 2.32 7.13 33.03
CA GLU A 369 1.99 6.85 34.43
C GLU A 369 3.25 6.73 35.30
N MET A 370 4.24 5.95 34.85
CA MET A 370 5.54 5.86 35.53
C MET A 370 6.25 7.22 35.65
N LEU A 371 6.19 8.04 34.59
CA LEU A 371 6.73 9.41 34.63
C LEU A 371 5.98 10.28 35.64
N LYS A 372 4.64 10.21 35.67
CA LYS A 372 3.82 10.94 36.65
C LYS A 372 4.16 10.52 38.08
N GLU A 373 4.35 9.23 38.34
CA GLU A 373 4.77 8.72 39.66
C GLU A 373 6.15 9.26 40.07
N CYS A 374 7.14 9.22 39.17
CA CYS A 374 8.47 9.76 39.43
C CYS A 374 8.42 11.28 39.71
N VAL A 375 7.65 12.04 38.92
CA VAL A 375 7.43 13.47 39.12
C VAL A 375 6.77 13.74 40.47
N GLN A 376 5.76 12.96 40.85
CA GLN A 376 5.11 13.09 42.17
C GLN A 376 6.06 12.76 43.32
N GLN A 377 6.94 11.76 43.16
CA GLN A 377 7.95 11.42 44.17
C GLN A 377 8.94 12.57 44.37
N VAL A 378 9.47 13.13 43.30
CA VAL A 378 10.37 14.30 43.38
C VAL A 378 9.64 15.52 43.94
N GLN A 379 8.37 15.75 43.59
CA GLN A 379 7.57 16.81 44.23
C GLN A 379 7.42 16.60 45.75
N LYS A 380 7.23 15.36 46.22
CA LYS A 380 7.19 15.04 47.65
C LYS A 380 8.55 15.31 48.31
N GLU A 381 9.66 15.00 47.64
CA GLU A 381 11.01 15.30 48.12
C GLU A 381 11.28 16.81 48.19
N ILE A 382 10.89 17.59 47.17
CA ILE A 382 10.99 19.05 47.17
C ILE A 382 10.16 19.64 48.33
N LYS A 383 8.92 19.16 48.52
CA LYS A 383 8.07 19.57 49.64
C LYS A 383 8.72 19.23 50.99
N LYS A 384 9.39 18.09 51.12
CA LYS A 384 10.12 17.69 52.34
C LYS A 384 11.35 18.58 52.58
N ARG A 385 12.18 18.81 51.56
CA ARG A 385 13.37 19.68 51.61
C ARG A 385 13.02 21.14 51.97
N ASN A 386 11.86 21.60 51.51
CA ASN A 386 11.34 22.93 51.84
C ASN A 386 10.78 23.04 53.27
N ARG A 387 10.44 21.92 53.93
CA ARG A 387 10.03 21.90 55.34
C ARG A 387 11.23 21.95 56.30
N ASP A 388 12.44 21.61 55.83
CA ASP A 388 13.64 21.71 56.65
C ASP A 388 14.00 23.19 56.88
N PRO A 389 14.06 23.66 58.15
CA PRO A 389 14.16 25.09 58.48
C PRO A 389 15.49 25.71 58.03
N LYS A 390 16.55 24.92 57.85
CA LYS A 390 17.87 25.37 57.39
C LYS A 390 17.87 25.77 55.92
N THR A 391 17.20 25.01 55.05
CA THR A 391 17.06 25.29 53.61
C THR A 391 15.96 26.31 53.32
N ALA A 392 14.89 26.33 54.12
CA ALA A 392 13.81 27.31 53.98
C ALA A 392 14.28 28.77 54.17
N ALA A 393 15.29 29.01 55.02
CA ALA A 393 15.86 30.35 55.23
C ALA A 393 16.61 30.88 54.00
N ILE A 394 17.38 30.02 53.32
CA ILE A 394 18.16 30.37 52.12
C ILE A 394 17.22 30.71 50.94
N ASN A 395 16.18 29.90 50.74
CA ASN A 395 15.21 30.11 49.66
C ASN A 395 14.30 31.34 49.86
N LYS A 396 14.06 31.75 51.12
CA LYS A 396 13.29 32.98 51.43
C LYS A 396 14.04 34.26 51.05
N ILE A 397 15.38 34.25 51.05
CA ILE A 397 16.18 35.43 50.71
C ILE A 397 16.14 35.71 49.20
N GLN A 398 16.11 34.66 48.36
CA GLN A 398 16.06 34.81 46.90
C GLN A 398 14.66 35.13 46.34
N LYS A 399 13.56 34.81 47.05
CA LYS A 399 12.19 34.99 46.54
C LYS A 399 11.48 36.30 46.94
N LYS A 400 12.18 37.27 47.55
CA LYS A 400 11.57 38.50 48.11
C LYS A 400 10.95 39.49 47.09
N GLY A 401 10.95 39.18 45.79
CA GLY A 401 10.47 40.09 44.73
C GLY A 401 9.29 39.65 43.87
N LYS A 402 8.80 38.40 43.99
CA LYS A 402 7.72 37.90 43.11
C LYS A 402 6.56 37.33 43.92
N LYS A 403 5.51 38.14 44.12
CA LYS A 403 4.17 37.65 44.48
C LYS A 403 3.59 36.95 43.26
N LEU A 404 3.63 35.64 43.23
CA LEU A 404 2.95 34.83 42.23
C LEU A 404 2.15 33.73 42.94
N ASN A 405 0.91 33.60 42.50
CA ASN A 405 -0.09 32.63 42.93
C ASN A 405 0.50 31.21 42.87
N ALA A 406 0.91 30.67 44.02
CA ALA A 406 1.73 29.47 44.09
C ALA A 406 1.10 28.45 45.05
N ILE A 407 0.27 27.58 44.49
CA ILE A 407 0.00 26.27 45.10
C ILE A 407 0.32 25.13 44.11
N ASP A 408 0.16 25.33 42.79
CA ASP A 408 0.25 24.19 41.85
C ASP A 408 1.44 24.19 40.87
N ASN A 409 2.16 25.30 40.70
CA ASN A 409 3.33 25.36 39.81
C ASN A 409 4.64 25.34 40.62
N ILE A 410 5.00 24.16 41.14
CA ILE A 410 6.36 23.93 41.63
C ILE A 410 7.28 23.98 40.41
N GLU A 411 8.01 25.08 40.27
CA GLU A 411 9.02 25.24 39.24
C GLU A 411 10.16 24.24 39.51
N PHE A 412 10.28 23.23 38.64
CA PHE A 412 11.35 22.24 38.71
C PHE A 412 12.69 22.89 38.38
N THR A 413 13.65 22.77 39.29
CA THR A 413 15.05 23.11 38.98
C THR A 413 15.65 22.06 38.06
N ASP A 414 16.74 22.39 37.36
CA ASP A 414 17.40 21.41 36.47
C ASP A 414 17.86 20.16 37.24
N HIS A 415 18.33 20.34 38.49
CA HIS A 415 18.63 19.21 39.38
C HIS A 415 17.41 18.34 39.67
N ASP A 416 16.22 18.93 39.86
CA ASP A 416 15.01 18.15 40.10
C ASP A 416 14.59 17.37 38.85
N ARG A 417 14.83 17.92 37.65
CA ARG A 417 14.61 17.22 36.37
C ARG A 417 15.57 16.05 36.20
N ASP A 418 16.85 16.25 36.47
CA ASP A 418 17.86 15.19 36.44
C ASP A 418 17.50 14.07 37.41
N ARG A 419 16.99 14.43 38.60
CA ARG A 419 16.54 13.45 39.60
C ARG A 419 15.32 12.66 39.15
N VAL A 420 14.36 13.29 38.46
CA VAL A 420 13.23 12.58 37.84
C VAL A 420 13.72 11.60 36.79
N ILE A 421 14.67 11.99 35.94
CA ILE A 421 15.25 11.13 34.91
C ILE A 421 16.00 9.96 35.53
N GLU A 422 16.80 10.21 36.58
CA GLU A 422 17.52 9.16 37.30
C GLU A 422 16.56 8.16 37.95
N LEU A 423 15.49 8.63 38.62
CA LEU A 423 14.45 7.76 39.19
C LEU A 423 13.75 6.95 38.10
N LEU A 424 13.39 7.59 36.98
CA LEU A 424 12.73 6.93 35.87
C LEU A 424 13.62 5.84 35.25
N LEU A 425 14.92 6.11 35.04
CA LEU A 425 15.87 5.14 34.49
C LEU A 425 16.27 4.05 35.49
N SER A 426 16.11 4.27 36.78
CA SER A 426 16.31 3.24 37.81
C SER A 426 15.19 2.19 37.87
N GLN A 427 14.04 2.47 37.25
CA GLN A 427 12.99 1.47 37.09
C GLN A 427 13.33 0.53 35.93
N GLU A 428 13.68 -0.72 36.26
CA GLU A 428 14.01 -1.77 35.27
C GLU A 428 12.91 -1.93 34.20
N ARG A 429 11.64 -1.75 34.60
CA ARG A 429 10.48 -1.78 33.70
C ARG A 429 10.53 -0.71 32.61
N VAL A 430 10.99 0.50 32.93
CA VAL A 430 11.17 1.58 31.93
C VAL A 430 12.29 1.23 30.97
N LEU A 431 13.39 0.68 31.48
CA LEU A 431 14.49 0.23 30.62
C LEU A 431 14.01 -0.86 29.67
N HIS A 432 13.24 -1.84 30.15
CA HIS A 432 12.70 -2.90 29.29
C HIS A 432 11.81 -2.33 28.17
N LEU A 433 10.88 -1.43 28.50
CA LEU A 433 10.01 -0.77 27.52
C LEU A 433 10.78 0.06 26.48
N LEU A 434 11.85 0.74 26.91
CA LEU A 434 12.72 1.49 26.02
C LEU A 434 13.55 0.56 25.13
N TYR A 435 14.16 -0.48 25.70
CA TYR A 435 14.98 -1.45 24.98
C TYR A 435 14.18 -2.21 23.92
N GLU A 436 12.97 -2.70 24.24
CA GLU A 436 12.09 -3.36 23.26
C GLU A 436 11.77 -2.47 22.05
N LYS A 437 11.72 -1.14 22.23
CA LYS A 437 11.44 -0.18 21.16
C LYS A 437 12.67 0.29 20.41
N THR A 438 13.80 0.48 21.09
CA THR A 438 15.05 0.90 20.45
C THR A 438 15.75 -0.24 19.74
N PHE A 439 15.56 -1.47 20.23
CA PHE A 439 16.12 -2.70 19.70
C PHE A 439 15.00 -3.73 19.61
N PRO A 440 14.12 -3.65 18.60
CA PRO A 440 13.15 -4.70 18.36
C PRO A 440 13.91 -6.01 18.19
N SER A 441 13.76 -6.93 19.15
CA SER A 441 14.42 -8.23 19.09
C SER A 441 13.93 -8.94 17.83
N ASP A 442 14.84 -9.15 16.87
CA ASP A 442 14.58 -9.95 15.67
C ASP A 442 14.20 -11.42 16.02
N GLU A 443 14.38 -11.81 17.28
CA GLU A 443 14.10 -13.15 17.82
C GLU A 443 12.62 -13.57 17.79
N LYS A 444 11.64 -12.67 17.59
CA LYS A 444 10.23 -13.10 17.42
C LYS A 444 9.82 -13.43 15.98
N GLN A 445 10.78 -13.43 15.04
CA GLN A 445 10.63 -14.16 13.77
C GLN A 445 11.23 -15.57 13.84
N GLU A 446 11.40 -16.14 15.03
CA GLU A 446 11.47 -17.60 15.15
C GLU A 446 10.10 -18.16 14.75
N VAL A 447 10.10 -18.62 13.51
CA VAL A 447 9.08 -19.42 12.86
C VAL A 447 8.60 -20.45 13.89
N GLN A 448 7.29 -20.42 14.21
CA GLN A 448 6.61 -21.66 14.58
C GLN A 448 6.69 -22.56 13.34
N GLU A 449 7.86 -23.17 13.12
CA GLU A 449 7.95 -24.38 12.32
C GLU A 449 7.20 -25.39 13.18
N GLU A 450 5.92 -25.55 12.89
CA GLU A 450 5.22 -26.79 13.21
C GLU A 450 6.12 -27.90 12.68
N GLU A 451 6.81 -28.58 13.58
CA GLU A 451 7.51 -29.81 13.26
C GLU A 451 6.51 -30.67 12.48
N PRO A 452 6.85 -31.10 11.25
CA PRO A 452 5.99 -32.04 10.55
C PRO A 452 5.96 -33.29 11.42
N VAL A 453 4.79 -33.58 11.99
CA VAL A 453 4.51 -34.87 12.63
C VAL A 453 4.80 -35.92 11.57
N ILE A 454 5.97 -36.56 11.68
CA ILE A 454 6.31 -37.79 10.98
C ILE A 454 5.34 -38.83 11.54
N ARG A 455 4.20 -38.99 10.86
CA ARG A 455 3.38 -40.19 11.00
C ARG A 455 4.08 -41.26 10.18
N ASP A 456 5.02 -41.92 10.84
CA ASP A 456 5.49 -43.23 10.45
C ASP A 456 4.29 -44.19 10.45
N GLU A 457 4.21 -44.92 9.34
CA GLU A 457 3.70 -46.27 9.22
C GLU A 457 2.21 -46.53 9.50
N ASP A 458 1.52 -46.90 8.42
CA ASP A 458 0.34 -47.75 8.45
C ASP A 458 0.58 -49.00 9.32
N PRO A 459 -0.35 -49.34 10.22
CA PRO A 459 -0.67 -50.72 10.47
C PRO A 459 -2.09 -50.98 9.97
N GLU A 460 -2.18 -51.88 9.00
CA GLU A 460 -3.39 -52.65 8.76
C GLU A 460 -3.95 -53.19 10.08
N GLY A 461 -5.21 -52.90 10.38
CA GLY A 461 -5.89 -53.48 11.54
C GLY A 461 -7.20 -52.78 11.85
N GLY A 462 -8.30 -53.34 11.35
CA GLY A 462 -9.64 -52.87 11.69
C GLY A 462 -9.96 -53.09 13.17
N PHE A 463 -10.69 -52.15 13.77
CA PHE A 463 -11.49 -52.36 14.98
C PHE A 463 -12.63 -51.33 15.01
N GLU A 464 -13.84 -51.88 14.98
CA GLU A 464 -15.09 -51.49 15.64
C GLU A 464 -15.36 -50.01 15.96
N GLU A 465 -16.38 -49.47 15.28
CA GLU A 465 -17.19 -48.33 15.70
C GLU A 465 -17.99 -48.73 16.96
N GLU A 466 -17.66 -48.15 18.12
CA GLU A 466 -18.58 -48.06 19.26
C GLU A 466 -18.46 -46.68 19.95
N ASP A 467 -19.57 -45.94 19.90
CA ASP A 467 -20.14 -45.05 20.91
C ASP A 467 -19.19 -44.19 21.78
N GLN A 468 -19.01 -42.93 21.37
CA GLN A 468 -18.60 -41.82 22.25
C GLN A 468 -19.39 -40.54 21.92
N GLU A 469 -20.70 -40.55 22.17
CA GLU A 469 -21.56 -39.34 22.12
C GLU A 469 -22.00 -38.83 23.52
N GLU A 470 -21.57 -39.43 24.63
CA GLU A 470 -22.10 -39.05 25.97
C GLU A 470 -21.20 -38.14 26.84
N ASN A 471 -20.03 -37.68 26.39
CA ASN A 471 -19.09 -36.94 27.26
C ASN A 471 -19.03 -35.41 27.05
N GLU A 472 -19.86 -34.82 26.19
CA GLU A 472 -19.88 -33.36 25.99
C GLU A 472 -20.93 -32.62 26.85
N GLU A 473 -21.89 -33.31 27.48
CA GLU A 473 -22.92 -32.66 28.31
C GLU A 473 -22.46 -32.34 29.75
N GLU A 474 -21.50 -33.07 30.32
CA GLU A 474 -21.04 -32.80 31.70
C GLU A 474 -20.18 -31.53 31.84
N ASN A 475 -19.55 -31.07 30.75
CA ASN A 475 -18.63 -29.92 30.82
C ASN A 475 -19.35 -28.56 30.77
N ILE A 476 -20.62 -28.52 30.34
CA ILE A 476 -21.42 -27.29 30.30
C ILE A 476 -22.03 -26.99 31.69
N GLU A 477 -22.33 -28.01 32.49
CA GLU A 477 -22.92 -27.84 33.82
C GLU A 477 -21.91 -27.32 34.85
N GLU A 478 -20.62 -27.64 34.70
CA GLU A 478 -19.57 -27.20 35.62
C GLU A 478 -19.19 -25.72 35.42
N ILE A 479 -19.37 -25.17 34.21
CA ILE A 479 -19.13 -23.76 33.91
C ILE A 479 -20.25 -22.87 34.46
N SER A 480 -21.50 -23.36 34.48
CA SER A 480 -22.63 -22.58 35.00
C SER A 480 -22.59 -22.44 36.53
N LYS A 481 -22.07 -23.43 37.26
CA LYS A 481 -21.96 -23.38 38.73
C LYS A 481 -20.86 -22.43 39.26
N LYS A 482 -19.90 -22.03 38.42
CA LYS A 482 -18.83 -21.08 38.80
C LYS A 482 -19.19 -19.61 38.63
N GLN A 483 -20.38 -19.28 38.12
CA GLN A 483 -20.84 -17.89 37.98
C GLN A 483 -21.82 -17.43 39.07
N GLU A 484 -22.20 -18.30 40.02
CA GLU A 484 -23.09 -17.97 41.14
C GLU A 484 -22.42 -17.97 42.54
N LEU A 485 -21.09 -18.03 42.60
CA LEU A 485 -20.27 -17.77 43.79
C LEU A 485 -19.41 -16.53 43.57
#